data_AF-A0A0Q9WGR9-F1
#
_entry.id   AF-A0A0Q9WGR9-F1
#
_cell.length_a   1.000
_cell.length_b   1.000
_cell.length_c   1.000
_cell.angle_alpha   90.00
_cell.angle_beta   90.00
_cell.angle_gamma   90.00
#
_symmetry.space_group_name_H-M   'P 1'
#
loop_
_entity.id
_entity.type
_entity.pdbx_description
1 polymer ?
#
loop_
_entity_poly.entity_id
_entity_poly.type
_entity_poly.pdbx_seq_one_letter_code
_entity_poly.pdbx_strand_id
1 'polypeptide(L)'
;MSFTNEDGEAEEKKLVEEEDKPVPSWVEWCERNAQPIKRCIPREQRELTRWQKAGPMKKKEWKKFFEWALQKAMPKEPPQVEVPIPCLEKYLPCGREKRKMDMDSLEESMEKLSKPLERKMTPKHVYQRPFYAYSPVIVWGKPPHHDKGRPFPPPFVPCCFPNDDIEDEFWATLRFPVRPSALKARPTARILSLAKPHIMPPNPPHCPIPKKAPAPLEVPPPKRKKFTPRGWRLHQIRLIYLSKPVSRPEFEYFYM
;
A
#
# COMPACT_ATOMS: atom_id res chain seq x y z
N MET A 1 6.94 -17.56 52.58
CA MET A 1 7.20 -16.12 52.35
C MET A 1 5.89 -15.49 51.95
N SER A 2 5.32 -14.75 52.89
CA SER A 2 4.04 -14.05 52.81
C SER A 2 4.20 -12.76 52.01
N PHE A 3 3.48 -12.66 50.90
CA PHE A 3 3.31 -11.39 50.18
C PHE A 3 2.05 -10.69 50.71
N THR A 4 2.27 -9.67 51.51
CA THR A 4 1.28 -8.66 51.88
C THR A 4 1.27 -7.60 50.78
N ASN A 5 0.14 -7.45 50.10
CA ASN A 5 -0.14 -6.25 49.31
C ASN A 5 -1.00 -5.33 50.18
N GLU A 6 -0.37 -4.24 50.62
CA GLU A 6 -1.02 -3.03 51.08
C GLU A 6 -1.64 -2.36 49.86
N ASP A 7 -2.96 -2.27 49.82
CA ASP A 7 -3.75 -1.17 49.26
C ASP A 7 -5.22 -1.60 49.34
N GLY A 8 -5.87 -1.14 50.41
CA GLY A 8 -7.25 -1.42 50.72
C GLY A 8 -8.20 -0.59 49.85
N GLU A 9 -8.71 -1.20 48.79
CA GLU A 9 -10.03 -0.89 48.25
C GLU A 9 -10.88 -2.15 48.34
N ALA A 10 -11.93 -2.09 49.16
CA ALA A 10 -12.91 -3.15 49.30
C ALA A 10 -13.76 -3.21 48.02
N GLU A 11 -13.39 -4.09 47.09
CA GLU A 11 -14.31 -4.52 46.05
C GLU A 11 -15.44 -5.33 46.72
N GLU A 12 -16.56 -4.66 47.02
CA GLU A 12 -17.83 -5.31 47.31
C GLU A 12 -18.22 -6.18 46.10
N LYS A 13 -17.79 -7.45 46.14
CA LYS A 13 -18.35 -8.49 45.29
C LYS A 13 -19.82 -8.63 45.65
N LYS A 14 -20.68 -7.96 44.88
CA LYS A 14 -22.11 -8.27 44.80
C LYS A 14 -22.24 -9.75 44.44
N LEU A 15 -22.45 -10.57 45.46
CA LEU A 15 -23.03 -11.90 45.32
C LEU A 15 -24.41 -11.69 44.69
N VAL A 16 -24.51 -11.94 43.39
CA VAL A 16 -25.80 -12.11 42.73
C VAL A 16 -26.31 -13.45 43.21
N GLU A 17 -27.25 -13.43 44.15
CA GLU A 17 -28.06 -14.61 44.48
C GLU A 17 -28.75 -15.04 43.18
N GLU A 18 -28.34 -16.20 42.64
CA GLU A 18 -29.07 -16.86 41.57
C GLU A 18 -30.36 -17.40 42.17
N GLU A 19 -31.44 -16.61 42.08
CA GLU A 19 -32.79 -17.11 42.32
C GLU A 19 -33.05 -18.28 41.35
N ASP A 20 -33.31 -19.47 41.90
CA ASP A 20 -33.70 -20.67 41.16
C ASP A 20 -34.99 -20.39 40.39
N LYS A 21 -34.86 -20.07 39.10
CA LYS A 21 -36.01 -19.85 38.22
C LYS A 21 -36.80 -21.16 38.09
N PRO A 22 -38.14 -21.14 38.26
CA PRO A 22 -38.94 -22.34 38.10
C PRO A 22 -38.76 -22.93 36.70
N VAL A 23 -38.68 -24.26 36.63
CA VAL A 23 -38.55 -24.98 35.36
C VAL A 23 -39.76 -24.63 34.48
N PRO A 24 -39.54 -24.08 33.26
CA PRO A 24 -40.63 -23.62 32.43
C PRO A 24 -41.53 -24.79 32.00
N SER A 25 -42.82 -24.50 31.88
CA SER A 25 -43.79 -25.44 31.31
C SER A 25 -43.37 -25.81 29.88
N TRP A 26 -43.69 -27.04 29.45
CA TRP A 26 -43.36 -27.52 28.10
C TRP A 26 -43.92 -26.59 27.00
N VAL A 27 -45.11 -26.03 27.21
CA VAL A 27 -45.74 -25.10 26.26
C VAL A 27 -44.94 -23.80 26.15
N GLU A 28 -44.52 -23.25 27.29
CA GLU A 28 -43.69 -22.04 27.34
C GLU A 28 -42.30 -22.27 26.71
N TRP A 29 -41.76 -23.47 26.86
CA TRP A 29 -40.52 -23.87 26.21
C TRP A 29 -40.69 -23.92 24.68
N CYS A 30 -41.78 -24.50 24.19
CA CYS A 30 -42.08 -24.55 22.76
C CYS A 30 -42.28 -23.15 22.17
N GLU A 31 -43.05 -22.29 22.82
CA GLU A 31 -43.29 -20.91 22.36
C GLU A 31 -42.00 -20.08 22.34
N ARG A 32 -41.12 -20.26 23.34
CA ARG A 32 -39.82 -19.56 23.40
C ARG A 32 -38.87 -20.00 22.28
N ASN A 33 -38.84 -21.28 21.93
CA ASN A 33 -37.96 -21.81 20.88
C ASN A 33 -38.56 -21.70 19.47
N ALA A 34 -39.88 -21.51 19.35
CA ALA A 34 -40.54 -21.28 18.07
C ALA A 34 -40.26 -19.88 17.50
N GLN A 35 -39.84 -18.92 18.34
CA GLN A 35 -39.48 -17.59 17.89
C GLN A 35 -38.03 -17.56 17.35
N PRO A 36 -37.79 -16.95 16.17
CA PRO A 36 -36.43 -16.84 15.64
C PRO A 36 -35.56 -15.99 16.56
N ILE A 37 -34.36 -16.49 16.86
CA ILE A 37 -33.38 -15.82 17.74
C ILE A 37 -33.00 -14.46 17.13
N LYS A 38 -33.50 -13.37 17.71
CA LYS A 38 -33.12 -11.99 17.34
C LYS A 38 -31.72 -11.70 17.87
N ARG A 39 -30.70 -11.90 17.04
CA ARG A 39 -29.31 -11.54 17.37
C ARG A 39 -29.16 -10.01 17.32
N CYS A 40 -29.33 -9.34 18.46
CA CYS A 40 -28.96 -7.94 18.60
C CYS A 40 -27.44 -7.84 18.78
N ILE A 41 -26.71 -7.58 17.68
CA ILE A 41 -25.29 -7.26 17.75
C ILE A 41 -25.18 -5.81 18.26
N PRO A 42 -24.58 -5.56 19.45
CA PRO A 42 -24.33 -4.20 19.89
C PRO A 42 -23.40 -3.53 18.89
N ARG A 43 -23.91 -2.56 18.13
CA ARG A 43 -23.09 -1.75 17.23
C ARG A 43 -22.31 -0.76 18.08
N GLU A 44 -21.01 -1.01 18.25
CA GLU A 44 -20.11 0.00 18.83
C GLU A 44 -20.22 1.30 18.03
N GLN A 45 -20.32 2.43 18.73
CA GLN A 45 -20.36 3.74 18.08
C GLN A 45 -19.03 3.95 17.35
N ARG A 46 -19.10 4.05 16.02
CA ARG A 46 -17.91 4.23 15.18
C ARG A 46 -17.26 5.58 15.48
N GLU A 47 -16.11 5.58 16.14
CA GLU A 47 -15.29 6.77 16.29
C GLU A 47 -14.72 7.18 14.93
N LEU A 48 -15.22 8.29 14.37
CA LEU A 48 -14.74 8.81 13.11
C LEU A 48 -13.30 9.29 13.26
N THR A 49 -12.40 8.74 12.43
CA THR A 49 -11.03 9.23 12.34
C THR A 49 -11.03 10.69 11.89
N ARG A 50 -9.96 11.41 12.21
CA ARG A 50 -9.79 12.83 11.88
C ARG A 50 -10.11 13.20 10.42
N TRP A 51 -9.84 12.29 9.49
CA TRP A 51 -10.04 12.46 8.04
C TRP A 51 -11.45 12.10 7.57
N GLN A 52 -12.25 11.46 8.42
CA GLN A 52 -13.64 11.09 8.15
C GLN A 52 -14.64 12.13 8.66
N LYS A 53 -14.18 13.13 9.44
CA LYS A 53 -15.03 14.24 9.90
C LYS A 53 -15.26 15.21 8.74
N ALA A 54 -16.53 15.37 8.33
CA ALA A 54 -16.89 16.30 7.27
C ALA A 54 -16.78 17.75 7.76
N GLY A 55 -16.04 18.58 7.01
CA GLY A 55 -15.98 20.03 7.18
C GLY A 55 -14.60 20.58 7.56
N PRO A 56 -14.39 21.90 7.42
CA PRO A 56 -13.16 22.54 7.87
C PRO A 56 -13.05 22.40 9.40
N MET A 57 -11.89 21.94 9.87
CA MET A 57 -11.58 21.79 11.31
C MET A 57 -11.90 23.09 12.08
N LYS A 58 -12.36 22.98 13.33
CA LYS A 58 -12.56 24.16 14.19
C LYS A 58 -11.20 24.82 14.48
N LYS A 59 -11.15 26.13 14.77
CA LYS A 59 -9.90 26.87 15.06
C LYS A 59 -9.01 26.21 16.12
N LYS A 60 -9.60 25.57 17.14
CA LYS A 60 -8.87 24.81 18.18
C LYS A 60 -8.23 23.52 17.64
N GLU A 61 -8.90 22.85 16.71
CA GLU A 61 -8.41 21.63 16.06
C GLU A 61 -7.28 21.94 15.06
N TRP A 62 -7.34 23.11 14.43
CA TRP A 62 -6.23 23.63 13.61
C TRP A 62 -4.98 23.92 14.44
N LYS A 63 -5.09 24.51 15.64
CA LYS A 63 -3.92 24.70 16.51
C LYS A 63 -3.25 23.37 16.87
N LYS A 64 -4.05 22.39 17.31
CA LYS A 64 -3.57 21.02 17.58
C LYS A 64 -2.98 20.35 16.33
N PHE A 65 -3.51 20.65 15.14
CA PHE A 65 -2.92 20.18 13.89
C PHE A 65 -1.50 20.69 13.68
N PHE A 66 -1.31 22.00 13.79
CA PHE A 66 -0.02 22.63 13.54
C PHE A 66 1.01 22.19 14.57
N GLU A 67 0.64 22.08 15.85
CA GLU A 67 1.49 21.50 16.89
C GLU A 67 1.92 20.07 16.55
N TRP A 68 0.97 19.23 16.13
CA TRP A 68 1.27 17.87 15.70
C TRP A 68 2.16 17.83 14.45
N ALA A 69 1.88 18.67 13.45
CA ALA A 69 2.63 18.70 12.20
C ALA A 69 4.08 19.12 12.42
N LEU A 70 4.32 20.12 13.28
CA LEU A 70 5.66 20.55 13.67
C LEU A 70 6.44 19.43 14.35
N GLN A 71 5.81 18.62 15.19
CA GLN A 71 6.50 17.54 15.91
C GLN A 71 6.69 16.25 15.11
N LYS A 72 5.70 15.88 14.28
CA LYS A 72 5.64 14.55 13.64
C LYS A 72 5.81 14.57 12.14
N ALA A 73 5.43 15.65 11.47
CA ALA A 73 5.53 15.79 10.01
C ALA A 73 6.81 16.51 9.56
N MET A 74 7.55 17.13 10.48
CA MET A 74 8.88 17.65 10.18
C MET A 74 9.81 16.48 9.80
N PRO A 75 10.56 16.58 8.68
CA PRO A 75 11.52 15.55 8.30
C PRO A 75 12.47 15.26 9.46
N LYS A 76 12.39 14.05 10.02
CA LYS A 76 13.32 13.62 11.06
C LYS A 76 14.69 13.50 10.41
N GLU A 77 15.68 14.16 10.99
CA GLU A 77 17.07 13.92 10.62
C GLU A 77 17.35 12.42 10.84
N PRO A 78 17.95 11.72 9.86
CA PRO A 78 18.31 10.34 10.04
C PRO A 78 19.27 10.26 11.23
N PRO A 79 19.09 9.30 12.17
CA PRO A 79 20.05 9.14 13.24
C PRO A 79 21.44 8.95 12.63
N GLN A 80 22.42 9.68 13.14
CA GLN A 80 23.81 9.44 12.77
C GLN A 80 24.13 8.01 13.17
N VAL A 81 24.24 7.13 12.17
CA VAL A 81 24.61 5.73 12.41
C VAL A 81 26.07 5.78 12.83
N GLU A 82 26.31 5.61 14.12
CA GLU A 82 27.66 5.38 14.64
C GLU A 82 28.22 4.17 13.89
N VAL A 83 29.21 4.42 13.03
CA VAL A 83 29.91 3.35 12.35
C VAL A 83 30.66 2.60 13.46
N PRO A 84 30.34 1.32 13.73
CA PRO A 84 30.99 0.60 14.81
C PRO A 84 32.49 0.59 14.53
N ILE A 85 33.26 1.02 15.52
CA ILE A 85 34.71 0.96 15.49
C ILE A 85 35.08 -0.51 15.25
N PRO A 86 35.84 -0.85 14.20
CA PRO A 86 36.20 -2.23 13.91
C PRO A 86 36.96 -2.80 15.11
N CYS A 87 36.61 -4.03 15.48
CA CYS A 87 37.28 -4.74 16.55
C CYS A 87 38.78 -4.86 16.23
N LEU A 88 39.66 -4.66 17.22
CA LEU A 88 41.12 -4.75 17.06
C LEU A 88 41.56 -6.13 16.51
N GLU A 89 40.78 -7.16 16.83
CA GLU A 89 41.06 -8.54 16.50
C GLU A 89 40.56 -8.91 15.09
N LYS A 90 41.50 -9.21 14.19
CA LYS A 90 41.27 -9.46 12.75
C LYS A 90 40.45 -10.72 12.44
N TYR A 91 40.31 -11.65 13.38
CA TYR A 91 39.55 -12.89 13.15
C TYR A 91 38.03 -12.68 13.28
N LEU A 92 37.61 -11.64 14.01
CA LEU A 92 36.21 -11.27 14.21
C LEU A 92 35.61 -10.65 12.94
N PRO A 93 34.33 -10.89 12.62
CA PRO A 93 33.68 -10.35 11.41
C PRO A 93 33.73 -8.82 11.28
N CYS A 94 33.80 -8.10 12.41
CA CYS A 94 33.92 -6.63 12.49
C CYS A 94 35.33 -6.11 12.17
N GLY A 95 36.38 -6.86 12.49
CA GLY A 95 37.78 -6.49 12.31
C GLY A 95 38.40 -7.00 10.99
N ARG A 96 37.66 -7.83 10.25
CA ARG A 96 38.09 -8.29 8.92
C ARG A 96 38.00 -7.13 7.94
N GLU A 97 39.14 -6.81 7.33
CA GLU A 97 39.18 -5.89 6.20
C GLU A 97 38.24 -6.41 5.10
N LYS A 98 37.31 -5.56 4.66
CA LYS A 98 36.45 -5.89 3.53
C LYS A 98 37.36 -6.10 2.33
N ARG A 99 37.22 -7.24 1.67
CA ARG A 99 37.95 -7.53 0.42
C ARG A 99 37.69 -6.39 -0.56
N LYS A 100 38.70 -5.58 -0.83
CA LYS A 100 38.68 -4.65 -1.96
C LYS A 100 38.79 -5.53 -3.20
N MET A 101 37.72 -5.61 -3.97
CA MET A 101 37.75 -6.30 -5.26
C MET A 101 38.57 -5.43 -6.21
N ASP A 102 39.52 -6.02 -6.94
CA ASP A 102 40.25 -5.31 -7.98
C ASP A 102 39.26 -4.85 -9.06
N MET A 103 39.45 -3.64 -9.60
CA MET A 103 38.52 -3.04 -10.57
C MET A 103 38.33 -3.93 -11.79
N ASP A 104 39.41 -4.52 -12.29
CA ASP A 104 39.39 -5.44 -13.43
C ASP A 104 38.54 -6.69 -13.13
N SER A 105 38.65 -7.24 -11.92
CA SER A 105 37.84 -8.38 -11.49
C SER A 105 36.35 -8.05 -11.38
N LEU A 106 36.03 -6.80 -11.04
CA LEU A 106 34.67 -6.30 -10.98
C LEU A 106 34.10 -6.16 -12.40
N GLU A 107 34.86 -5.59 -13.33
CA GLU A 107 34.48 -5.46 -14.74
C GLU A 107 34.21 -6.82 -15.39
N GLU A 108 35.11 -7.79 -15.18
CA GLU A 108 34.90 -9.17 -15.66
C GLU A 108 33.63 -9.80 -15.09
N SER A 109 33.34 -9.56 -13.80
CA SER A 109 32.14 -10.08 -13.17
C SER A 109 30.87 -9.41 -13.70
N MET A 110 30.93 -8.11 -14.01
CA MET A 110 29.84 -7.37 -14.63
C MET A 110 29.59 -7.85 -16.05
N GLU A 111 30.62 -8.14 -16.83
CA GLU A 111 30.49 -8.72 -18.16
C GLU A 111 29.89 -10.14 -18.14
N LYS A 112 30.27 -10.96 -17.15
CA LYS A 112 29.68 -12.29 -16.97
C LYS A 112 28.19 -12.20 -16.59
N LEU A 113 27.81 -11.22 -15.77
CA LEU A 113 26.42 -11.02 -15.35
C LEU A 113 25.55 -10.35 -16.42
N SER A 114 26.14 -9.55 -17.32
CA SER A 114 25.42 -8.91 -18.42
C SER A 114 24.99 -9.91 -19.49
N LYS A 115 25.76 -10.99 -19.67
CA LYS A 115 25.40 -12.09 -20.55
C LYS A 115 24.36 -12.99 -19.86
N PRO A 116 23.23 -13.30 -20.52
CA PRO A 116 22.27 -14.24 -19.95
C PRO A 116 22.91 -15.61 -19.77
N LEU A 117 22.57 -16.30 -18.67
CA LEU A 117 22.99 -17.68 -18.43
C LEU A 117 22.73 -18.55 -19.66
N GLU A 118 23.68 -19.39 -20.05
CA GLU A 118 23.60 -20.25 -21.25
C GLU A 118 22.32 -21.10 -21.26
N ARG A 119 21.90 -21.61 -20.10
CA ARG A 119 20.64 -22.37 -19.94
C ARG A 119 19.37 -21.58 -20.28
N LYS A 120 19.45 -20.25 -20.31
CA LYS A 120 18.35 -19.32 -20.64
C LYS A 120 18.50 -18.72 -22.04
N MET A 121 19.57 -19.01 -22.77
CA MET A 121 19.72 -18.62 -24.17
C MET A 121 18.89 -19.57 -25.05
N THR A 122 17.59 -19.30 -25.16
CA THR A 122 16.77 -19.95 -26.20
C THR A 122 17.07 -19.32 -27.56
N PRO A 123 17.21 -20.10 -28.65
CA PRO A 123 17.34 -19.53 -29.98
C PRO A 123 16.13 -18.63 -30.28
N LYS A 124 16.36 -17.51 -30.98
CA LYS A 124 15.28 -16.61 -31.39
C LYS A 124 14.27 -17.43 -32.21
N HIS A 125 13.01 -17.41 -31.79
CA HIS A 125 11.96 -18.16 -32.47
C HIS A 125 11.86 -17.73 -33.93
N VAL A 126 12.15 -18.66 -34.85
CA VAL A 126 11.96 -18.47 -36.29
C VAL A 126 10.60 -19.03 -36.66
N TYR A 127 9.69 -18.15 -37.09
CA TYR A 127 8.36 -18.56 -37.49
C TYR A 127 8.41 -19.23 -38.88
N GLN A 128 8.42 -20.56 -38.91
CA GLN A 128 8.21 -21.30 -40.15
C GLN A 128 6.72 -21.22 -40.49
N ARG A 129 6.37 -20.39 -41.47
CA ARG A 129 4.98 -20.26 -41.94
C ARG A 129 4.75 -21.34 -43.02
N PRO A 130 3.98 -22.41 -42.74
CA PRO A 130 3.65 -23.40 -43.75
C PRO A 130 2.84 -22.75 -44.90
N PHE A 131 3.20 -23.08 -46.14
CA PHE A 131 2.48 -22.64 -47.33
C PHE A 131 1.31 -23.60 -47.58
N TYR A 132 0.09 -23.13 -47.38
CA TYR A 132 -1.13 -23.88 -47.68
C TYR A 132 -1.80 -23.26 -48.91
N ALA A 133 -1.90 -24.01 -50.01
CA ALA A 133 -2.47 -23.50 -51.25
C ALA A 133 -3.96 -23.14 -51.09
N TYR A 134 -4.72 -23.91 -50.31
CA TYR A 134 -6.10 -23.61 -49.92
C TYR A 134 -6.41 -24.29 -48.58
N SER A 135 -6.75 -23.51 -47.55
CA SER A 135 -7.44 -24.03 -46.37
C SER A 135 -8.56 -23.05 -46.00
N PRO A 136 -9.84 -23.44 -46.06
CA PRO A 136 -10.90 -22.61 -45.51
C PRO A 136 -10.67 -22.53 -44.00
N VAL A 137 -10.27 -21.34 -43.54
CA VAL A 137 -10.02 -21.07 -42.13
C VAL A 137 -11.37 -21.06 -41.41
N ILE A 138 -11.85 -22.22 -40.97
CA ILE A 138 -12.93 -22.27 -39.98
C ILE A 138 -12.24 -22.03 -38.63
N VAL A 139 -12.27 -20.78 -38.15
CA VAL A 139 -11.74 -20.43 -36.83
C VAL A 139 -12.67 -21.02 -35.78
N TRP A 140 -12.41 -22.26 -35.39
CA TRP A 140 -12.91 -22.76 -34.11
C TRP A 140 -12.15 -21.94 -33.07
N GLY A 141 -12.84 -21.07 -32.34
CA GLY A 141 -12.24 -20.09 -31.45
C GLY A 141 -11.11 -20.68 -30.61
N LYS A 142 -10.12 -19.86 -30.25
CA LYS A 142 -8.97 -20.32 -29.45
C LYS A 142 -9.49 -21.08 -28.21
N PRO A 143 -9.02 -22.31 -27.95
CA PRO A 143 -9.38 -23.01 -26.73
C PRO A 143 -8.98 -22.13 -25.53
N PRO A 144 -9.80 -22.12 -24.46
CA PRO A 144 -9.52 -21.31 -23.28
C PRO A 144 -8.14 -21.67 -22.72
N HIS A 145 -7.29 -20.66 -22.57
CA HIS A 145 -5.91 -20.82 -22.15
C HIS A 145 -5.87 -21.18 -20.66
N HIS A 146 -5.19 -22.28 -20.30
CA HIS A 146 -4.96 -22.61 -18.89
C HIS A 146 -4.04 -21.55 -18.26
N ASP A 147 -4.51 -20.86 -17.21
CA ASP A 147 -3.71 -19.86 -16.52
C ASP A 147 -2.44 -20.49 -15.93
N LYS A 148 -1.28 -20.13 -16.48
CA LYS A 148 0.01 -20.65 -16.02
C LYS A 148 0.30 -20.07 -14.64
N GLY A 149 0.35 -20.93 -13.62
CA GLY A 149 0.72 -20.56 -12.25
C GLY A 149 -0.42 -20.59 -11.22
N ARG A 150 -1.66 -20.87 -11.63
CA ARG A 150 -2.75 -21.08 -10.67
C ARG A 150 -2.71 -22.52 -10.16
N PRO A 151 -2.56 -22.77 -8.84
CA PRO A 151 -2.53 -24.13 -8.30
C PRO A 151 -3.91 -24.82 -8.31
N PHE A 152 -4.98 -24.09 -8.63
CA PHE A 152 -6.36 -24.57 -8.63
C PHE A 152 -7.14 -24.05 -9.85
N PRO A 153 -8.10 -24.83 -10.40
CA PRO A 153 -8.96 -24.36 -11.47
C PRO A 153 -9.72 -23.08 -11.05
N PRO A 154 -9.99 -22.16 -12.00
CA PRO A 154 -10.80 -20.98 -11.71
C PRO A 154 -12.16 -21.41 -11.15
N PRO A 155 -12.68 -20.71 -10.13
CA PRO A 155 -14.04 -20.96 -9.67
C PRO A 155 -14.99 -20.69 -10.83
N PHE A 156 -16.06 -21.49 -10.93
CA PHE A 156 -17.10 -21.25 -11.91
C PHE A 156 -17.88 -20.00 -11.49
N VAL A 157 -17.74 -18.92 -12.26
CA VAL A 157 -18.48 -17.67 -12.07
C VAL A 157 -19.61 -17.64 -13.10
N PRO A 158 -20.88 -17.46 -12.68
CA PRO A 158 -21.98 -17.26 -13.61
C PRO A 158 -21.70 -16.09 -14.55
N CYS A 159 -22.18 -16.16 -15.80
CA CYS A 159 -22.00 -15.07 -16.77
C CYS A 159 -22.70 -13.77 -16.31
N CYS A 160 -23.86 -13.90 -15.66
CA CYS A 160 -24.63 -12.80 -15.10
C CYS A 160 -25.23 -13.24 -13.75
N PHE A 161 -25.30 -12.32 -12.79
CA PHE A 161 -26.07 -12.50 -11.57
C PHE A 161 -27.48 -11.92 -11.74
N PRO A 162 -28.53 -12.54 -11.17
CA PRO A 162 -29.89 -12.04 -11.30
C PRO A 162 -30.13 -10.75 -10.50
N ASN A 163 -29.48 -10.61 -9.33
CA ASN A 163 -29.56 -9.43 -8.45
C ASN A 163 -28.19 -9.16 -7.81
N ASP A 164 -27.93 -7.90 -7.43
CA ASP A 164 -26.69 -7.47 -6.77
C ASP A 164 -26.48 -8.19 -5.42
N ASP A 165 -27.55 -8.47 -4.66
CA ASP A 165 -27.46 -9.21 -3.40
C ASP A 165 -26.87 -10.62 -3.57
N ILE A 166 -27.18 -11.27 -4.69
CA ILE A 166 -26.71 -12.63 -5.02
C ILE A 166 -25.27 -12.58 -5.50
N GLU A 167 -24.89 -11.51 -6.22
CA GLU A 167 -23.50 -11.25 -6.58
C GLU A 167 -22.64 -11.03 -5.32
N ASP A 168 -23.10 -10.18 -4.41
CA ASP A 168 -22.42 -9.89 -3.14
C ASP A 168 -22.29 -11.15 -2.28
N GLU A 169 -23.35 -11.95 -2.15
CA GLU A 169 -23.32 -13.22 -1.42
C GLU A 169 -22.36 -14.23 -2.08
N PHE A 170 -22.36 -14.32 -3.40
CA PHE A 170 -21.43 -15.17 -4.15
C PHE A 170 -19.97 -14.79 -3.87
N TRP A 171 -19.62 -13.50 -3.98
CA TRP A 171 -18.25 -13.05 -3.71
C TRP A 171 -17.87 -13.19 -2.23
N ALA A 172 -18.83 -13.06 -1.31
CA ALA A 172 -18.60 -13.24 0.13
C ALA A 172 -18.38 -14.73 0.51
N THR A 173 -19.07 -15.65 -0.16
CA THR A 173 -18.94 -17.10 0.11
C THR A 173 -17.81 -17.76 -0.66
N LEU A 174 -17.34 -17.15 -1.75
CA LEU A 174 -16.25 -17.69 -2.56
C LEU A 174 -14.94 -17.77 -1.76
N ARG A 175 -14.65 -18.98 -1.26
CA ARG A 175 -13.42 -19.29 -0.53
C ARG A 175 -12.53 -20.19 -1.37
N PHE A 176 -11.27 -19.81 -1.51
CA PHE A 176 -10.25 -20.71 -2.04
C PHE A 176 -9.77 -21.64 -0.91
N PRO A 177 -9.58 -22.94 -1.15
CA PRO A 177 -8.95 -23.82 -0.17
C PRO A 177 -7.53 -23.30 0.10
N VAL A 178 -7.34 -22.70 1.27
CA VAL A 178 -6.04 -22.20 1.70
C VAL A 178 -5.18 -23.41 2.01
N ARG A 179 -4.09 -23.61 1.27
CA ARG A 179 -3.13 -24.67 1.60
C ARG A 179 -2.62 -24.44 3.04
N PRO A 180 -2.52 -25.48 3.89
CA PRO A 180 -2.01 -25.32 5.25
C PRO A 180 -0.62 -24.67 5.31
N SER A 181 0.19 -24.85 4.26
CA SER A 181 1.50 -24.20 4.11
C SER A 181 1.40 -22.69 3.92
N ALA A 182 0.32 -22.18 3.32
CA ALA A 182 0.10 -20.75 3.15
C ALA A 182 -0.22 -20.05 4.49
N LEU A 183 -0.91 -20.74 5.42
CA LEU A 183 -1.15 -20.23 6.78
C LEU A 183 0.15 -20.07 7.57
N LYS A 184 1.16 -20.89 7.28
CA LYS A 184 2.49 -20.85 7.90
C LYS A 184 3.52 -20.06 7.07
N ALA A 185 3.11 -19.49 5.94
CA ALA A 185 4.04 -18.84 5.02
C ALA A 185 4.57 -17.54 5.64
N ARG A 186 5.88 -17.49 5.84
CA ARG A 186 6.59 -16.25 6.16
C ARG A 186 7.04 -15.58 4.86
N PRO A 187 6.93 -14.26 4.73
CA PRO A 187 7.41 -13.56 3.54
C PRO A 187 8.92 -13.81 3.40
N THR A 188 9.35 -14.13 2.17
CA THR A 188 10.78 -14.30 1.89
C THR A 188 11.49 -12.96 2.00
N ALA A 189 12.79 -12.98 2.31
CA ALA A 189 13.60 -11.76 2.41
C ALA A 189 13.53 -10.88 1.14
N ARG A 190 13.34 -11.50 -0.03
CA ARG A 190 13.13 -10.81 -1.32
C ARG A 190 11.78 -10.08 -1.38
N ILE A 191 10.71 -10.70 -0.89
CA ILE A 191 9.40 -10.03 -0.82
C ILE A 191 9.49 -8.84 0.14
N LEU A 192 10.16 -9.01 1.28
CA LEU A 192 10.41 -7.93 2.22
C LEU A 192 11.26 -6.80 1.61
N SER A 193 12.24 -7.12 0.75
CA SER A 193 13.02 -6.09 0.07
C SER A 193 12.24 -5.36 -1.03
N LEU A 194 11.40 -6.07 -1.77
CA LEU A 194 10.53 -5.49 -2.80
C LEU A 194 9.38 -4.66 -2.22
N ALA A 195 8.91 -5.01 -1.02
CA ALA A 195 7.88 -4.26 -0.31
C ALA A 195 8.40 -2.93 0.26
N LYS A 196 9.72 -2.74 0.34
CA LYS A 196 10.29 -1.43 0.70
C LYS A 196 9.94 -0.43 -0.40
N PRO A 197 9.49 0.78 -0.05
CA PRO A 197 9.18 1.80 -1.05
C PRO A 197 10.41 2.07 -1.90
N HIS A 198 10.24 2.00 -3.22
CA HIS A 198 11.30 2.31 -4.16
C HIS A 198 11.65 3.79 -4.02
N ILE A 199 12.85 4.10 -3.51
CA ILE A 199 13.33 5.48 -3.42
C ILE A 199 13.63 5.95 -4.86
N MET A 200 12.77 6.81 -5.40
CA MET A 200 13.04 7.52 -6.66
C MET A 200 13.60 8.91 -6.36
N PRO A 201 14.59 9.40 -7.13
CA PRO A 201 15.17 8.76 -8.32
C PRO A 201 16.14 7.61 -7.99
N PRO A 202 16.32 6.64 -8.90
CA PRO A 202 17.35 5.60 -8.75
C PRO A 202 18.72 6.26 -8.56
N ASN A 203 19.54 5.69 -7.68
CA ASN A 203 20.89 6.18 -7.43
C ASN A 203 21.88 5.36 -8.28
N PRO A 204 22.66 5.97 -9.19
CA PRO A 204 22.69 7.39 -9.54
C PRO A 204 21.57 7.79 -10.52
N PRO A 205 21.04 9.03 -10.43
CA PRO A 205 20.02 9.50 -11.36
C PRO A 205 20.62 9.63 -12.77
N HIS A 206 19.90 9.15 -13.79
CA HIS A 206 20.31 9.28 -15.20
C HIS A 206 20.60 10.73 -15.60
N CYS A 207 19.96 11.70 -14.93
CA CYS A 207 20.21 13.13 -15.11
C CYS A 207 20.74 13.75 -13.82
N PRO A 208 21.77 14.63 -13.88
CA PRO A 208 22.22 15.38 -12.72
C PRO A 208 21.06 16.23 -12.21
N ILE A 209 20.65 16.01 -10.96
CA ILE A 209 19.67 16.86 -10.30
C ILE A 209 20.33 18.24 -10.16
N PRO A 210 19.75 19.32 -10.73
CA PRO A 210 20.34 20.63 -10.63
C PRO A 210 20.43 21.04 -9.15
N LYS A 211 21.57 21.62 -8.74
CA LYS A 211 21.80 22.06 -7.35
C LYS A 211 20.71 23.00 -6.82
N LYS A 212 20.04 23.72 -7.73
CA LYS A 212 18.91 24.61 -7.45
C LYS A 212 17.84 24.39 -8.50
N ALA A 213 16.61 24.15 -8.05
CA ALA A 213 15.46 24.17 -8.96
C ALA A 213 15.24 25.63 -9.42
N PRO A 214 15.16 25.89 -10.74
CA PRO A 214 14.88 27.24 -11.24
C PRO A 214 13.54 27.72 -10.70
N ALA A 215 13.47 28.99 -10.30
CA ALA A 215 12.20 29.58 -9.89
C ALA A 215 11.20 29.54 -11.07
N PRO A 216 9.87 29.52 -10.81
CA PRO A 216 8.87 29.38 -11.87
C PRO A 216 9.00 30.38 -13.03
N LEU A 217 9.56 31.57 -12.82
CA LEU A 217 9.77 32.61 -13.83
C LEU A 217 11.13 32.53 -14.54
N GLU A 218 12.06 31.74 -14.03
CA GLU A 218 13.41 31.52 -14.58
C GLU A 218 13.46 30.29 -15.49
N VAL A 219 12.37 29.52 -15.57
CA VAL A 219 12.28 28.34 -16.43
C VAL A 219 12.21 28.79 -17.89
N PRO A 220 13.16 28.37 -18.75
CA PRO A 220 13.17 28.76 -20.16
C PRO A 220 11.95 28.19 -20.90
N PRO A 221 11.53 28.83 -22.01
CA PRO A 221 10.39 28.35 -22.79
C PRO A 221 10.66 26.94 -23.35
N PRO A 222 9.62 26.11 -23.51
CA PRO A 222 9.74 24.79 -24.12
C PRO A 222 10.36 24.88 -25.53
N LYS A 223 11.30 23.98 -25.84
CA LYS A 223 12.05 23.96 -27.12
C LYS A 223 11.16 23.87 -28.37
N ARG A 224 9.89 23.48 -28.23
CA ARG A 224 8.96 23.18 -29.32
C ARG A 224 7.63 23.97 -29.18
N LYS A 225 7.62 25.32 -29.11
CA LYS A 225 6.56 26.21 -29.69
C LYS A 225 6.47 27.68 -29.17
N LYS A 226 6.02 28.52 -30.11
CA LYS A 226 5.14 29.73 -30.14
C LYS A 226 5.29 30.92 -29.17
N PHE A 227 5.98 30.84 -28.04
CA PHE A 227 6.12 32.01 -27.16
C PHE A 227 7.53 32.59 -27.21
N THR A 228 7.62 33.90 -27.42
CA THR A 228 8.86 34.65 -27.15
C THR A 228 9.18 34.55 -25.66
N PRO A 229 10.45 34.73 -25.21
CA PRO A 229 10.80 34.67 -23.79
C PRO A 229 9.92 35.58 -22.91
N ARG A 230 9.55 36.76 -23.43
CA ARG A 230 8.62 37.69 -22.78
C ARG A 230 7.19 37.13 -22.71
N GLY A 231 6.68 36.56 -23.81
CA GLY A 231 5.37 35.92 -23.84
C GLY A 231 5.27 34.73 -22.89
N TRP A 232 6.34 33.96 -22.78
CA TRP A 232 6.43 32.83 -21.85
C TRP A 232 6.41 33.28 -20.39
N ARG A 233 7.17 34.32 -20.04
CA ARG A 233 7.16 34.91 -18.69
C ARG A 233 5.77 35.44 -18.30
N LEU A 234 5.08 36.12 -19.22
CA LEU A 234 3.71 36.59 -19.00
C LEU A 234 2.72 35.43 -18.81
N HIS A 235 2.89 34.37 -19.60
CA HIS A 235 2.09 33.15 -19.46
C HIS A 235 2.31 32.48 -18.09
N GLN A 236 3.56 32.38 -17.62
CA GLN A 236 3.88 31.86 -16.29
C GLN A 236 3.28 32.72 -15.18
N ILE A 237 3.34 34.05 -15.28
CA ILE A 237 2.69 34.97 -14.34
C ILE A 237 1.18 34.72 -14.29
N ARG A 238 0.55 34.54 -15.46
CA ARG A 238 -0.89 34.20 -15.53
C ARG A 238 -1.20 32.86 -14.87
N LEU A 239 -0.39 31.83 -15.10
CA LEU A 239 -0.57 30.52 -14.45
C LEU A 239 -0.41 30.61 -12.93
N ILE A 240 0.56 31.38 -12.43
CA ILE A 240 0.75 31.63 -10.99
C ILE A 240 -0.45 32.38 -10.41
N TYR A 241 -1.02 33.33 -11.16
CA TYR A 241 -2.22 34.04 -10.74
C TYR A 241 -3.44 33.10 -10.66
N LEU A 242 -3.65 32.25 -11.67
CA LEU A 242 -4.75 31.29 -11.73
C LEU A 242 -4.62 30.15 -10.72
N SER A 243 -3.40 29.79 -10.31
CA SER A 243 -3.17 28.73 -9.34
C SER A 243 -3.38 29.18 -7.89
N LYS A 244 -3.44 30.49 -7.63
CA LYS A 244 -3.84 31.00 -6.32
C LYS A 244 -5.32 30.66 -6.11
N PRO A 245 -5.72 30.16 -4.93
CA PRO A 245 -7.13 29.97 -4.64
C PRO A 245 -7.84 31.31 -4.80
N VAL A 246 -8.95 31.30 -5.52
CA VAL A 246 -9.81 32.47 -5.69
C VAL A 246 -10.56 32.68 -4.38
N SER A 247 -9.87 33.19 -3.36
CA SER A 247 -10.55 33.88 -2.29
C SER A 247 -10.91 35.25 -2.86
N ARG A 248 -12.08 35.37 -3.49
CA ARG A 248 -12.69 36.69 -3.64
C ARG A 248 -12.97 37.16 -2.21
N PRO A 249 -12.33 38.22 -1.68
CA PRO A 249 -12.96 38.92 -0.58
C PRO A 249 -14.29 39.43 -1.14
N GLU A 250 -15.42 38.97 -0.60
CA GLU A 250 -16.77 39.38 -1.04
C GLU A 250 -17.05 40.89 -0.80
N PHE A 251 -16.05 41.69 -0.42
CA PHE A 251 -16.19 43.06 0.08
C PHE A 251 -15.31 44.10 -0.62
N GLU A 252 -15.01 43.94 -1.92
CA GLU A 252 -14.59 45.08 -2.77
C GLU A 252 -15.73 45.48 -3.72
N TYR A 253 -16.88 45.81 -3.11
CA TYR A 253 -17.93 46.62 -3.73
C TYR A 253 -18.25 47.78 -2.81
N PHE A 254 -17.27 48.61 -2.46
CA PHE A 254 -17.56 49.92 -1.88
C PHE A 254 -16.49 50.94 -2.30
N TYR A 255 -16.92 51.79 -3.25
CA TYR A 255 -16.43 53.12 -3.63
C TYR A 255 -15.17 53.28 -4.53
N MET A 256 -15.47 53.90 -5.69
CA MET A 256 -14.66 54.77 -6.57
C MET A 256 -13.41 54.20 -7.24
#